data_AF-A0A9P0CRD5-F1
#
_entry.id   AF-A0A9P0CRD5-F1
#
_cell.length_a   1.000
_cell.length_b   1.000
_cell.length_c   1.000
_cell.angle_alpha   90.00
_cell.angle_beta   90.00
_cell.angle_gamma   90.00
#
_symmetry.space_group_name_H-M   'P 1'
#
loop_
_entity.id
_entity.type
_entity.pdbx_description
1 polymer ?
#
loop_
_entity_poly.entity_id
_entity_poly.type
_entity_poly.pdbx_seq_one_letter_code
_entity_poly.pdbx_strand_id
1 'polypeptide(L)'
;MGNESNNLEGSRCKRCKKEAKTGLQCVVCNNISHKSCLTSLKNIVYLDEQTINCCSDTNESTVSDCEKIENTEKIENTESNDSVRDKLIISYLERIIRDKETIIDNQKIVINSLTDQIDLLKNAMNITSTAASVAPTKPIYNGESTPSTANKSEKPEYSGVVSKQTVISNKNVAHAVHNANAQLICDSIINLNQTDKVAKSEQAFQHRPRQALRNRNSLLVGSQQNIQECRLRAAATGIINKQHYYHATNFALDATEEELQTHLAKYAPSVQVEKLNCQNPQKSSFKITVAKAECHSIMRNDIWPYGVILYRFFPKKEISDQRD
;
A
#
# COMPACT_ATOMS: atom_id res chain seq x y z
N MET A 1 1.34 -33.84 41.80
CA MET A 1 0.33 -33.24 40.91
C MET A 1 0.61 -33.78 39.51
N GLY A 2 -0.24 -34.70 39.05
CA GLY A 2 -0.01 -35.45 37.82
C GLY A 2 -0.30 -34.61 36.59
N ASN A 3 0.64 -34.59 35.64
CA ASN A 3 0.41 -34.07 34.30
C ASN A 3 -0.37 -35.14 33.51
N GLU A 4 -1.69 -34.96 33.44
CA GLU A 4 -2.54 -35.69 32.51
C GLU A 4 -2.17 -35.25 31.09
N SER A 5 -1.31 -36.05 30.46
CA SER A 5 -1.00 -35.93 29.04
C SER A 5 -2.19 -36.51 28.28
N ASN A 6 -3.14 -35.65 27.91
CA ASN A 6 -4.22 -36.00 27.00
C ASN A 6 -3.61 -36.50 25.69
N ASN A 7 -3.64 -37.82 25.51
CA ASN A 7 -3.13 -38.51 24.34
C ASN A 7 -4.14 -38.32 23.21
N LEU A 8 -4.01 -37.21 22.47
CA LEU A 8 -4.78 -36.96 21.25
C LEU A 8 -4.40 -38.02 20.21
N GLU A 9 -5.31 -38.96 19.97
CA GLU A 9 -5.21 -39.94 18.89
C GLU A 9 -4.96 -39.23 17.54
N GLY A 10 -4.00 -39.78 16.79
CA GLY A 10 -3.18 -39.07 15.80
C GLY A 10 -3.94 -38.25 14.76
N SER A 11 -4.03 -36.95 14.98
CA SER A 11 -4.52 -36.02 13.96
C SER A 11 -3.55 -35.96 12.77
N ARG A 12 -4.08 -36.12 11.55
CA ARG A 12 -3.32 -36.04 10.31
C ARG A 12 -3.28 -34.60 9.82
N CYS A 13 -2.09 -34.14 9.43
CA CYS A 13 -1.91 -32.81 8.87
C CYS A 13 -2.75 -32.61 7.61
N LYS A 14 -3.57 -31.55 7.56
CA LYS A 14 -4.49 -31.22 6.45
C LYS A 14 -3.77 -31.14 5.08
N ARG A 15 -2.50 -30.73 5.07
CA ARG A 15 -1.71 -30.57 3.84
C ARG A 15 -1.01 -31.84 3.40
N CYS A 16 -0.21 -32.45 4.27
CA CYS A 16 0.65 -33.59 3.89
C CYS A 16 0.05 -34.96 4.23
N LYS A 17 -1.09 -34.99 4.93
CA LYS A 17 -1.80 -36.20 5.38
C LYS A 17 -1.00 -37.13 6.32
N LYS A 18 0.21 -36.74 6.72
CA LYS A 18 1.03 -37.44 7.72
C LYS A 18 0.60 -37.05 9.13
N GLU A 19 0.76 -37.96 10.08
CA GLU A 19 0.51 -37.71 11.50
C GLU A 19 1.40 -36.58 12.02
N ALA A 20 0.77 -35.57 12.62
CA ALA A 20 1.47 -34.43 13.19
C ALA A 20 1.48 -34.55 14.71
N LYS A 21 2.60 -35.00 15.29
CA LYS A 21 2.80 -35.06 16.74
C LYS A 21 3.06 -33.68 17.35
N THR A 22 3.65 -32.77 16.58
CA THR A 22 3.96 -31.40 16.99
C THR A 22 3.56 -30.43 15.88
N GLY A 23 2.87 -29.35 16.23
CA GLY A 23 2.35 -28.40 15.25
C GLY A 23 1.43 -27.36 15.86
N LEU A 24 0.76 -26.61 14.99
CA LEU A 24 -0.28 -25.65 15.37
C LEU A 24 -1.66 -26.31 15.21
N GLN A 25 -2.51 -26.17 16.22
CA GLN A 25 -3.85 -26.75 16.22
C GLN A 25 -4.85 -25.76 15.63
N CYS A 26 -5.68 -26.23 14.70
CA CYS A 26 -6.78 -25.41 14.20
C CYS A 26 -7.89 -25.30 15.24
N VAL A 27 -8.30 -24.08 15.58
CA VAL A 27 -9.40 -23.85 16.55
C VAL A 27 -10.74 -24.38 16.05
N VAL A 28 -10.96 -24.39 14.72
CA VAL A 28 -12.23 -24.83 14.12
C VAL A 28 -12.30 -26.34 13.95
N CYS A 29 -11.28 -26.96 13.35
CA CYS A 29 -11.32 -28.38 13.00
C CYS A 29 -10.46 -29.28 13.89
N ASN A 30 -9.82 -28.73 14.94
CA ASN A 30 -8.93 -29.42 15.88
C ASN A 30 -7.77 -30.23 15.25
N ASN A 31 -7.51 -30.08 13.95
CA ASN A 31 -6.39 -30.76 13.29
C ASN A 31 -5.07 -30.06 13.59
N ILE A 32 -4.05 -30.84 13.92
CA ILE A 32 -2.69 -30.35 14.10
C ILE A 32 -1.98 -30.34 12.74
N SER A 33 -1.35 -29.21 12.41
CA SER A 33 -0.62 -29.02 11.16
C SER A 33 0.84 -28.66 11.42
N HIS A 34 1.76 -29.28 10.67
CA HIS A 34 3.18 -28.96 10.75
C HIS A 34 3.44 -27.49 10.39
N LYS A 35 4.33 -26.81 11.12
CA LYS A 35 4.70 -25.40 10.84
C LYS A 35 5.13 -25.18 9.38
N SER A 36 5.89 -26.12 8.81
CA SER A 36 6.32 -26.08 7.40
C SER A 36 5.18 -26.29 6.39
N CYS A 37 4.11 -26.99 6.77
CA CYS A 37 2.96 -27.21 5.90
C CYS A 37 2.03 -25.99 5.82
N LEU A 38 2.04 -25.15 6.86
CA LEU A 38 1.19 -23.97 6.95
C LEU A 38 1.61 -22.87 5.98
N THR A 39 2.91 -22.70 5.71
CA THR A 39 3.39 -21.70 4.73
C THR A 39 2.90 -21.97 3.31
N SER A 40 2.43 -23.18 3.02
CA SER A 40 1.92 -23.59 1.71
C SER A 40 0.39 -23.52 1.58
N LEU A 41 -0.33 -23.27 2.67
CA LEU A 41 -1.78 -23.14 2.67
C LEU A 41 -2.13 -21.65 2.50
N LYS A 42 -3.00 -21.34 1.53
CA LYS A 42 -3.21 -19.96 1.08
C LYS A 42 -4.02 -19.10 2.06
N ASN A 43 -4.75 -19.71 2.98
CA ASN A 43 -5.74 -19.03 3.83
C ASN A 43 -5.65 -19.56 5.28
N ILE A 44 -4.59 -19.16 5.98
CA ILE A 44 -4.45 -19.43 7.41
C ILE A 44 -4.38 -18.09 8.13
N VAL A 45 -5.19 -17.97 9.16
CA VAL A 45 -5.09 -16.88 10.14
C VAL A 45 -4.37 -17.43 11.36
N TYR A 46 -3.27 -16.80 11.74
CA TYR A 46 -2.55 -17.13 12.97
C TYR A 46 -3.23 -16.41 14.12
N LEU A 47 -3.69 -17.16 15.12
CA LEU A 47 -4.34 -16.60 16.32
C LEU A 47 -3.29 -16.43 17.42
N ASP A 48 -2.58 -17.51 17.78
CA ASP A 48 -1.50 -17.50 18.76
C ASP A 48 -0.26 -18.29 18.29
N GLU A 49 0.76 -18.41 19.15
CA GLU A 49 1.96 -19.21 18.89
C GLU A 49 1.69 -20.74 18.84
N GLN A 50 0.51 -21.19 19.27
CA GLN A 50 0.10 -22.60 19.28
C GLN A 50 -1.20 -22.88 18.49
N THR A 51 -1.96 -21.85 18.12
CA THR A 51 -3.31 -21.97 17.55
C THR A 51 -3.42 -21.23 16.22
N ILE A 52 -4.20 -21.79 15.29
CA ILE A 52 -4.46 -21.20 13.97
C ILE A 52 -5.93 -21.37 13.60
N ASN A 53 -6.38 -20.65 12.58
CA ASN A 53 -7.60 -20.96 11.85
C ASN A 53 -7.24 -21.32 10.40
N CYS A 54 -7.43 -22.59 10.04
CA CYS A 54 -7.17 -23.12 8.68
C CYS A 54 -8.47 -23.46 7.92
N CYS A 55 -9.62 -23.01 8.44
CA CYS A 55 -10.96 -23.27 7.89
C CYS A 55 -11.63 -21.99 7.37
N SER A 56 -10.90 -20.87 7.31
CA SER A 56 -11.43 -19.54 7.05
C SER A 56 -12.13 -19.34 5.69
N ASP A 57 -11.99 -20.27 4.72
CA ASP A 57 -12.74 -20.22 3.45
C ASP A 57 -13.67 -21.40 3.23
N THR A 58 -13.82 -22.29 4.22
CA THR A 58 -14.74 -23.43 4.11
C THR A 58 -16.08 -23.20 4.78
N ASN A 59 -16.21 -22.17 5.62
CA ASN A 59 -17.47 -21.87 6.31
C ASN A 59 -17.86 -20.40 6.08
N GLU A 60 -18.99 -20.25 5.38
CA GLU A 60 -19.98 -19.22 5.70
C GLU A 60 -19.98 -18.96 7.21
N SER A 61 -19.89 -17.70 7.58
CA SER A 61 -19.85 -17.28 8.97
C SER A 61 -21.19 -17.59 9.64
N THR A 62 -21.28 -18.70 10.37
CA THR A 62 -22.20 -18.80 11.49
C THR A 62 -21.51 -18.19 12.70
N VAL A 63 -21.81 -16.91 12.92
CA VAL A 63 -21.55 -16.23 14.18
C VAL A 63 -22.38 -16.93 15.25
N SER A 64 -21.71 -17.53 16.21
CA SER A 64 -22.30 -18.07 17.44
C SER A 64 -22.39 -16.94 18.46
N ASP A 65 -23.60 -16.46 18.73
CA ASP A 65 -24.13 -16.15 20.06
C ASP A 65 -25.67 -16.09 19.96
N CYS A 66 -26.34 -16.96 20.74
CA CYS A 66 -27.77 -16.93 21.16
C CYS A 66 -28.86 -16.76 20.07
N GLU A 67 -29.77 -17.70 19.78
CA GLU A 67 -30.60 -18.53 20.66
C GLU A 67 -31.12 -19.79 19.93
N LYS A 68 -31.53 -20.77 20.73
CA LYS A 68 -32.12 -22.07 20.39
C LYS A 68 -33.18 -22.02 19.28
N ILE A 69 -33.01 -22.81 18.21
CA ILE A 69 -34.12 -23.52 17.55
C ILE A 69 -33.61 -24.88 17.06
N GLU A 70 -34.10 -25.95 17.70
CA GLU A 70 -34.01 -27.32 17.21
C GLU A 70 -35.01 -27.54 16.06
N ASN A 71 -34.61 -28.41 15.13
CA ASN A 71 -35.43 -29.12 14.13
C ASN A 71 -36.06 -28.27 13.01
N THR A 72 -35.61 -28.48 11.76
CA THR A 72 -36.33 -29.31 10.78
C THR A 72 -35.60 -29.43 9.45
N GLU A 73 -35.55 -30.67 8.96
CA GLU A 73 -35.67 -31.12 7.58
C GLU A 73 -34.68 -30.65 6.49
N LYS A 74 -34.01 -31.67 5.93
CA LYS A 74 -33.42 -31.68 4.60
C LYS A 74 -34.41 -31.14 3.57
N ILE A 75 -34.18 -29.92 3.11
CA ILE A 75 -34.76 -29.44 1.87
C ILE A 75 -33.61 -29.39 0.85
N GLU A 76 -33.63 -30.34 -0.08
CA GLU A 76 -32.88 -30.27 -1.33
C GLU A 76 -33.40 -29.09 -2.15
N ASN A 77 -32.95 -27.87 -1.81
CA ASN A 77 -33.21 -26.71 -2.63
C ASN A 77 -32.22 -26.70 -3.79
N THR A 78 -32.74 -27.05 -4.96
CA THR A 78 -32.24 -26.65 -6.27
C THR A 78 -32.32 -25.12 -6.34
N GLU A 79 -31.40 -24.43 -5.67
CA GLU A 79 -31.23 -23.00 -5.84
C GLU A 79 -30.86 -22.74 -7.30
N SER A 80 -31.76 -22.07 -8.01
CA SER A 80 -31.54 -21.59 -9.37
C SER A 80 -30.24 -20.79 -9.43
N ASN A 81 -29.49 -20.90 -10.54
CA ASN A 81 -28.23 -20.19 -10.74
C ASN A 81 -28.35 -18.66 -10.54
N ASP A 82 -29.56 -18.12 -10.65
CA ASP A 82 -29.84 -16.70 -10.40
C ASP A 82 -29.72 -16.34 -8.90
N SER A 83 -30.09 -17.23 -7.98
CA SER A 83 -29.92 -17.02 -6.52
C SER A 83 -28.46 -16.82 -6.12
N VAL A 84 -27.54 -17.61 -6.70
CA VAL A 84 -26.10 -17.52 -6.41
C VAL A 84 -25.52 -16.20 -6.92
N ARG A 85 -25.98 -15.74 -8.09
CA ARG A 85 -25.56 -14.45 -8.65
C ARG A 85 -26.01 -13.28 -7.77
N ASP A 86 -27.24 -13.31 -7.29
CA ASP A 86 -27.78 -12.27 -6.43
C ASP A 86 -27.05 -12.22 -5.08
N LYS A 87 -26.75 -13.37 -4.47
CA LYS A 87 -25.92 -13.46 -3.25
C LYS A 87 -24.53 -12.83 -3.44
N LEU A 88 -23.89 -13.07 -4.58
CA LEU A 88 -22.59 -12.45 -4.90
C LEU A 88 -22.70 -10.93 -5.06
N ILE A 89 -23.74 -10.45 -5.75
CA ILE A 89 -23.97 -9.00 -5.93
C ILE A 89 -24.22 -8.34 -4.57
N ILE A 90 -25.06 -8.93 -3.72
CA ILE A 90 -25.35 -8.41 -2.37
C ILE A 90 -24.06 -8.33 -1.55
N SER A 91 -23.26 -9.41 -1.50
CA SER A 91 -22.01 -9.42 -0.73
C SER A 91 -20.99 -8.37 -1.21
N TYR A 92 -20.95 -8.10 -2.52
CA TYR A 92 -20.11 -7.06 -3.10
C TYR A 92 -20.60 -5.66 -2.72
N LEU A 93 -21.91 -5.42 -2.76
CA LEU A 93 -22.50 -4.15 -2.35
C LEU A 93 -22.30 -3.88 -0.86
N GLU A 94 -22.46 -4.88 0.00
CA GLU A 94 -22.18 -4.78 1.44
C GLU A 94 -20.72 -4.44 1.73
N ARG A 95 -19.79 -4.98 0.94
CA ARG A 95 -18.36 -4.61 1.03
C ARG A 95 -18.15 -3.14 0.66
N ILE A 96 -18.77 -2.67 -0.44
CA ILE A 96 -18.68 -1.26 -0.83
C ILE A 96 -19.23 -0.33 0.25
N ILE A 97 -20.35 -0.71 0.88
CA ILE A 97 -20.95 0.07 1.97
C ILE A 97 -19.98 0.17 3.15
N ARG A 98 -19.40 -0.95 3.60
CA ARG A 98 -18.39 -0.95 4.69
C ARG A 98 -17.15 -0.12 4.36
N ASP A 99 -16.65 -0.20 3.13
CA ASP A 99 -15.52 0.60 2.67
C ASP A 99 -15.87 2.10 2.71
N LYS A 100 -17.09 2.46 2.30
CA LYS A 100 -17.59 3.85 2.35
C LYS A 100 -17.79 4.36 3.79
N GLU A 101 -18.30 3.54 4.69
CA GLU A 101 -18.43 3.88 6.12
C GLU A 101 -17.06 4.17 6.74
N THR A 102 -16.06 3.32 6.44
CA THR A 102 -14.68 3.53 6.89
C THR A 102 -14.10 4.85 6.37
N ILE A 103 -14.37 5.19 5.10
CA ILE A 103 -13.96 6.49 4.53
C ILE A 103 -14.64 7.64 5.25
N ILE A 104 -15.94 7.54 5.53
CA ILE A 104 -16.71 8.56 6.24
C ILE A 104 -16.14 8.78 7.64
N ASP A 105 -15.82 7.71 8.38
CA ASP A 105 -15.26 7.84 9.73
C ASP A 105 -13.86 8.46 9.71
N ASN A 106 -13.02 8.11 8.74
CA ASN A 106 -11.73 8.78 8.53
C ASN A 106 -11.92 10.28 8.22
N GLN A 107 -12.91 10.64 7.41
CA GLN A 107 -13.21 12.04 7.11
C GLN A 107 -13.71 12.80 8.35
N LYS A 108 -14.53 12.18 9.20
CA LYS A 108 -14.95 12.78 10.49
C LYS A 108 -13.75 13.08 11.39
N ILE A 109 -12.77 12.18 11.47
CA ILE A 109 -11.55 12.39 12.25
C ILE A 109 -10.79 13.62 11.74
N VAL A 110 -10.64 13.75 10.42
CA VAL A 110 -9.97 14.91 9.80
C VAL A 110 -10.74 16.20 10.05
N ILE A 111 -12.06 16.19 9.90
CA ILE A 111 -12.91 17.36 10.17
C ILE A 111 -12.78 17.81 11.63
N ASN A 112 -12.82 16.88 12.58
CA ASN A 112 -12.66 17.20 13.99
C ASN A 112 -11.28 17.82 14.26
N SER A 113 -10.21 17.21 13.73
CA SER A 113 -8.85 17.75 13.88
C SER A 113 -8.69 19.16 13.29
N LEU A 114 -9.30 19.44 12.13
CA LEU A 114 -9.28 20.77 11.52
C LEU A 114 -10.12 21.78 12.32
N THR A 115 -11.24 21.33 12.89
CA THR A 115 -12.10 22.17 13.75
C THR A 115 -11.34 22.58 15.02
N ASP A 116 -10.64 21.64 15.65
CA ASP A 116 -9.79 21.90 16.82
C ASP A 116 -8.68 22.92 16.50
N GLN A 117 -8.04 22.79 15.32
CA GLN A 117 -7.03 23.75 14.87
C GLN A 117 -7.59 25.16 14.67
N ILE A 118 -8.80 25.28 14.11
CA ILE A 118 -9.48 26.57 13.92
C ILE A 118 -9.78 27.21 15.29
N ASP A 119 -10.23 26.43 16.26
CA ASP A 119 -10.57 26.97 17.58
C ASP A 119 -9.34 27.40 18.37
N LEU A 120 -8.22 26.69 18.25
CA LEU A 120 -6.93 27.13 18.78
C LEU A 120 -6.46 28.46 18.16
N LEU A 121 -6.62 28.64 16.85
CA LEU A 121 -6.28 29.89 16.16
C LEU A 121 -7.16 31.06 16.62
N LYS A 122 -8.47 30.85 16.77
CA LYS A 122 -9.39 31.87 17.30
C LYS A 122 -8.99 32.30 18.71
N ASN A 123 -8.65 31.33 19.58
CA ASN A 123 -8.20 31.62 20.93
C ASN A 123 -6.89 32.43 20.94
N ALA A 124 -5.94 32.11 20.07
CA ALA A 124 -4.70 32.88 19.94
C ALA A 124 -4.93 34.33 19.47
N MET A 125 -5.88 34.56 18.56
CA MET A 125 -6.25 35.91 18.09
C MET A 125 -6.90 36.77 19.18
N ASN A 126 -7.69 36.17 20.07
CA ASN A 126 -8.32 36.88 21.19
C ASN A 126 -7.30 37.33 22.25
N ILE A 127 -6.25 36.54 22.49
CA ILE A 127 -5.18 36.87 23.45
C ILE A 127 -4.32 38.06 22.96
N THR A 128 -4.06 38.14 21.66
CA THR A 128 -3.24 39.23 21.10
C THR A 128 -3.97 40.57 21.06
N SER A 129 -5.31 40.56 21.01
CA SER A 129 -6.12 41.78 20.98
C SER A 129 -6.28 42.46 22.35
N THR A 130 -6.16 41.71 23.45
CA THR A 130 -6.28 42.26 24.83
C THR A 130 -4.97 42.84 25.38
N ALA A 131 -3.81 42.49 24.80
CA ALA A 131 -2.50 43.01 25.24
C ALA A 131 -2.15 44.42 24.72
N ALA A 132 -2.92 44.98 23.78
CA ALA A 132 -2.64 46.29 23.17
C ALA A 132 -3.19 47.50 23.96
N SER A 133 -3.78 47.30 25.15
CA SER A 133 -4.38 48.35 25.97
C SER A 133 -3.67 48.56 27.33
N VAL A 134 -2.34 48.53 27.34
CA VAL A 134 -1.55 49.08 28.46
C VAL A 134 -0.80 50.30 27.93
N ALA A 135 -1.28 51.47 28.34
CA ALA A 135 -0.74 52.77 27.96
C ALA A 135 0.77 52.86 28.25
N PRO A 136 1.57 53.48 27.36
CA PRO A 136 2.99 53.67 27.60
C PRO A 136 3.20 54.65 28.76
N THR A 137 3.61 54.12 29.91
CA THR A 137 4.13 54.93 31.01
C THR A 137 5.41 55.59 30.51
N LYS A 138 5.34 56.92 30.32
CA LYS A 138 6.45 57.76 29.86
C LYS A 138 7.71 57.48 30.69
N PRO A 139 8.87 57.19 30.08
CA PRO A 139 10.12 57.25 30.80
C PRO A 139 10.41 58.72 31.14
N ILE A 140 10.44 59.01 32.43
CA ILE A 140 10.97 60.27 32.97
C ILE A 140 12.47 60.27 32.67
N TYR A 141 12.86 61.03 31.64
CA TYR A 141 14.26 61.27 31.30
C TYR A 141 14.64 62.65 31.85
N ASN A 142 15.42 62.67 32.93
CA ASN A 142 16.11 63.87 33.37
C ASN A 142 17.40 64.02 32.55
N GLY A 143 17.53 65.12 31.81
CA GLY A 143 18.83 65.72 31.48
C GLY A 143 19.52 66.17 32.79
N GLU A 144 20.82 66.47 32.87
CA GLU A 144 21.84 67.02 31.97
C GLU A 144 23.14 66.21 32.18
N SER A 145 24.20 66.22 31.35
CA SER A 145 24.99 67.40 31.00
C SER A 145 26.11 67.07 29.99
N THR A 146 26.15 67.84 28.90
CA THR A 146 27.31 68.53 28.28
C THR A 146 28.50 67.76 27.64
N PRO A 147 29.21 68.44 26.71
CA PRO A 147 29.90 67.85 25.56
C PRO A 147 31.42 67.83 25.75
N SER A 148 32.15 67.01 24.97
CA SER A 148 33.49 67.43 24.49
C SER A 148 34.11 66.48 23.47
N THR A 149 34.77 67.12 22.50
CA THR A 149 36.03 66.77 21.83
C THR A 149 36.10 65.68 20.77
N ALA A 150 36.37 66.19 19.57
CA ALA A 150 37.09 65.59 18.46
C ALA A 150 38.31 64.76 18.89
N ASN A 151 38.59 63.69 18.12
CA ASN A 151 39.93 63.48 17.57
C ASN A 151 39.93 62.55 16.35
N LYS A 152 40.69 63.01 15.35
CA LYS A 152 41.26 62.24 14.24
C LYS A 152 42.03 61.02 14.76
N SER A 153 42.03 59.93 14.01
CA SER A 153 43.27 59.32 13.49
C SER A 153 42.96 58.14 12.55
N GLU A 154 43.81 58.04 11.55
CA GLU A 154 43.84 57.11 10.42
C GLU A 154 44.27 55.68 10.80
N LYS A 155 43.99 54.76 9.85
CA LYS A 155 44.80 53.58 9.44
C LYS A 155 44.47 52.19 10.05
N PRO A 156 44.87 51.07 9.38
CA PRO A 156 44.02 50.38 8.41
C PRO A 156 43.79 48.88 8.73
N GLU A 157 42.91 48.27 7.94
CA GLU A 157 42.86 46.84 7.55
C GLU A 157 43.22 45.77 8.58
N TYR A 158 42.19 45.10 9.09
CA TYR A 158 42.28 43.67 9.36
C TYR A 158 40.96 43.01 8.97
N SER A 159 40.99 42.17 7.93
CA SER A 159 39.88 41.35 7.46
C SER A 159 39.57 40.25 8.50
N GLY A 160 38.83 40.62 9.54
CA GLY A 160 38.18 39.67 10.43
C GLY A 160 36.98 39.07 9.70
N VAL A 161 36.99 37.75 9.50
CA VAL A 161 35.82 36.97 9.09
C VAL A 161 34.74 37.17 10.16
N VAL A 162 33.84 38.13 9.91
CA VAL A 162 32.65 38.36 10.72
C VAL A 162 31.75 37.16 10.52
N SER A 163 31.88 36.18 11.42
CA SER A 163 30.88 35.14 11.62
C SER A 163 29.58 35.86 11.96
N LYS A 164 28.70 35.97 10.96
CA LYS A 164 27.34 36.48 11.15
C LYS A 164 26.65 35.55 12.14
N GLN A 165 26.65 35.96 13.41
CA GLN A 165 25.80 35.36 14.44
C GLN A 165 24.36 35.51 13.97
N THR A 166 23.83 34.46 13.35
CA THR A 166 22.41 34.35 13.06
C THR A 166 21.69 34.35 14.39
N VAL A 167 21.02 35.46 14.70
CA VAL A 167 20.15 35.57 15.87
C VAL A 167 19.03 34.55 15.68
N ILE A 168 19.09 33.46 16.43
CA ILE A 168 18.06 32.42 16.42
C ILE A 168 16.86 33.02 17.15
N SER A 169 15.80 33.35 16.41
CA SER A 169 14.57 33.84 17.03
C SER A 169 13.91 32.73 17.85
N ASN A 170 13.23 33.09 18.95
CA ASN A 170 12.44 32.15 19.74
C ASN A 170 11.39 31.39 18.90
N LYS A 171 10.93 31.98 17.80
CA LYS A 171 10.02 31.34 16.85
C LYS A 171 10.70 30.17 16.11
N ASN A 172 11.97 30.31 15.75
CA ASN A 172 12.73 29.23 15.10
C ASN A 172 13.01 28.09 16.08
N VAL A 173 13.27 28.40 17.35
CA VAL A 173 13.42 27.39 18.41
C VAL A 173 12.11 26.64 18.63
N ALA A 174 10.99 27.34 18.76
CA ALA A 174 9.68 26.72 18.95
C ALA A 174 9.30 25.79 17.78
N HIS A 175 9.57 26.21 16.53
CA HIS A 175 9.29 25.39 15.35
C HIS A 175 10.21 24.17 15.27
N ALA A 176 11.50 24.30 15.64
CA ALA A 176 12.44 23.18 15.67
C ALA A 176 12.04 22.15 16.74
N VAL A 177 11.64 22.61 17.93
CA VAL A 177 11.17 21.75 19.02
C VAL A 177 9.87 21.03 18.63
N HIS A 178 8.91 21.74 18.02
CA HIS A 178 7.67 21.13 17.53
C HIS A 178 7.94 20.04 16.48
N ASN A 179 8.81 20.31 15.49
CA ASN A 179 9.16 19.34 14.46
C ASN A 179 9.89 18.12 15.02
N ALA A 180 10.83 18.32 15.96
CA ALA A 180 11.51 17.22 16.62
C ALA A 180 10.53 16.34 17.41
N ASN A 181 9.56 16.95 18.10
CA ASN A 181 8.57 16.22 18.88
C ASN A 181 7.58 15.45 17.98
N ALA A 182 7.15 16.06 16.87
CA ALA A 182 6.31 15.39 15.88
C ALA A 182 7.03 14.19 15.25
N GLN A 183 8.33 14.31 14.98
CA GLN A 183 9.13 13.22 14.43
C GLN A 183 9.27 12.06 15.43
N LEU A 184 9.47 12.34 16.72
CA LEU A 184 9.48 11.32 17.77
C LEU A 184 8.15 10.59 17.91
N ILE A 185 7.01 11.30 17.75
CA ILE A 185 5.68 10.69 17.75
C ILE A 185 5.47 9.81 16.51
N CYS A 186 5.89 10.26 15.33
CA CYS A 186 5.83 9.44 14.12
C CYS A 186 6.70 8.18 14.26
N ASP A 187 7.90 8.31 14.79
CA ASP A 187 8.82 7.19 15.01
C ASP A 187 8.30 6.20 16.08
N SER A 188 7.59 6.69 17.10
CA SER A 188 6.95 5.83 18.10
C SER A 188 5.74 5.08 17.52
N ILE A 189 4.93 5.73 16.69
CA ILE A 189 3.79 5.09 15.99
C ILE A 189 4.28 4.02 15.00
N ILE A 190 5.38 4.27 14.30
CA ILE A 190 5.96 3.28 13.37
C ILE A 190 6.57 2.09 14.12
N ASN A 191 7.10 2.31 15.33
CA ASN A 191 7.69 1.25 16.16
C ASN A 191 6.72 0.56 17.13
N LEU A 192 5.49 1.05 17.29
CA LEU A 192 4.45 0.42 18.12
C LEU A 192 4.00 -0.96 17.59
N ASN A 193 4.40 -1.34 16.38
CA ASN A 193 4.23 -2.70 15.86
C ASN A 193 5.43 -3.65 16.12
N GLN A 194 6.46 -3.21 16.87
CA GLN A 194 7.68 -4.00 17.07
C GLN A 194 8.00 -4.42 18.51
N THR A 195 7.23 -4.00 19.52
CA THR A 195 7.56 -4.33 20.92
C THR A 195 6.40 -4.94 21.67
N ASP A 196 6.12 -6.20 21.37
CA ASP A 196 5.57 -7.16 22.34
C ASP A 196 6.20 -8.53 22.11
N LYS A 197 7.50 -8.64 22.43
CA LYS A 197 8.13 -9.93 22.78
C LYS A 197 9.03 -9.73 23.99
N VAL A 198 8.40 -9.74 25.16
CA VAL A 198 9.05 -9.96 26.45
C VAL A 198 9.56 -11.39 26.51
N ALA A 199 10.88 -11.48 26.70
CA ALA A 199 11.67 -12.54 27.32
C ALA A 199 11.02 -13.93 27.50
N LYS A 200 11.53 -14.91 26.74
CA LYS A 200 11.88 -16.23 27.28
C LYS A 200 12.98 -16.88 26.44
N SER A 201 13.82 -17.60 27.17
CA SER A 201 15.17 -18.01 26.86
C SER A 201 15.29 -19.20 25.90
N GLU A 202 16.51 -19.34 25.40
CA GLU A 202 17.20 -20.56 24.97
C GLU A 202 16.98 -21.14 23.56
N GLN A 203 18.08 -21.03 22.81
CA GLN A 203 18.62 -21.98 21.83
C GLN A 203 17.73 -22.38 20.64
N ALA A 204 17.94 -21.72 19.49
CA ALA A 204 18.02 -22.41 18.19
C ALA A 204 18.38 -21.45 17.04
N PHE A 205 19.42 -21.84 16.30
CA PHE A 205 19.70 -21.55 14.89
C PHE A 205 19.51 -20.11 14.37
N GLN A 206 20.66 -19.48 14.10
CA GLN A 206 20.78 -18.26 13.31
C GLN A 206 20.17 -18.44 11.91
N HIS A 207 18.88 -18.17 11.76
CA HIS A 207 18.30 -17.86 10.46
C HIS A 207 18.74 -16.44 10.10
N ARG A 208 19.71 -16.33 9.19
CA ARG A 208 20.02 -15.06 8.52
C ARG A 208 18.70 -14.50 7.96
N PRO A 209 18.29 -13.28 8.32
CA PRO A 209 17.13 -12.67 7.72
C PRO A 209 17.38 -12.57 6.21
N ARG A 210 16.54 -13.23 5.41
CA ARG A 210 16.49 -13.01 3.97
C ARG A 210 16.15 -11.53 3.79
N GLN A 211 17.17 -10.73 3.52
CA GLN A 211 17.00 -9.35 3.09
C GLN A 211 16.02 -9.37 1.92
N ALA A 212 14.87 -8.73 2.11
CA ALA A 212 13.93 -8.51 1.02
C ALA A 212 14.73 -7.93 -0.15
N LEU A 213 14.75 -8.65 -1.28
CA LEU A 213 15.32 -8.16 -2.52
C LEU A 213 14.61 -6.85 -2.83
N ARG A 214 15.22 -5.73 -2.43
CA ARG A 214 14.75 -4.40 -2.77
C ARG A 214 14.61 -4.39 -4.27
N ASN A 215 13.39 -4.18 -4.71
CA ASN A 215 13.01 -4.07 -6.10
C ASN A 215 14.05 -3.17 -6.77
N ARG A 216 14.92 -3.75 -7.60
CA ARG A 216 15.94 -3.02 -8.33
C ARG A 216 15.20 -2.24 -9.40
N ASN A 217 14.61 -1.12 -9.01
CA ASN A 217 14.15 -0.11 -9.94
C ASN A 217 15.33 0.15 -10.86
N SER A 218 15.16 -0.13 -12.16
CA SER A 218 16.13 0.25 -13.17
C SER A 218 16.39 1.74 -12.99
N LEU A 219 17.56 2.08 -12.46
CA LEU A 219 17.99 3.46 -12.29
C LEU A 219 18.13 4.04 -13.69
N LEU A 220 17.21 4.92 -14.07
CA LEU A 220 17.39 5.79 -15.21
C LEU A 220 18.49 6.79 -14.82
N VAL A 221 19.73 6.50 -15.17
CA VAL A 221 20.87 7.39 -14.89
C VAL A 221 21.05 8.32 -16.08
N GLY A 222 20.52 9.54 -15.96
CA GLY A 222 20.77 10.61 -16.93
C GLY A 222 19.66 11.66 -16.95
N SER A 223 19.95 12.84 -16.40
CA SER A 223 19.11 14.04 -16.52
C SER A 223 19.73 14.98 -17.56
N GLN A 224 19.64 14.66 -18.85
CA GLN A 224 20.19 15.56 -19.87
C GLN A 224 19.08 16.34 -20.57
N GLN A 225 19.00 17.62 -20.22
CA GLN A 225 18.18 18.62 -20.90
C GLN A 225 18.73 19.00 -22.28
N ASN A 226 19.97 18.60 -22.63
CA ASN A 226 20.61 18.84 -23.93
C ASN A 226 21.01 17.52 -24.62
N ILE A 227 20.04 16.82 -25.22
CA ILE A 227 20.30 15.61 -26.02
C ILE A 227 21.14 15.92 -27.27
N GLN A 228 21.14 17.17 -27.74
CA GLN A 228 21.84 17.54 -28.98
C GLN A 228 23.36 17.68 -28.85
N GLU A 229 23.90 17.93 -27.66
CA GLU A 229 25.34 18.18 -27.45
C GLU A 229 26.13 16.92 -27.04
N CYS A 230 25.45 15.82 -26.67
CA CYS A 230 26.14 14.60 -26.26
C CYS A 230 26.51 13.74 -27.48
N ARG A 231 27.83 13.52 -27.69
CA ARG A 231 28.34 12.63 -28.75
C ARG A 231 27.99 11.16 -28.53
N LEU A 232 27.66 10.77 -27.30
CA LEU A 232 27.17 9.44 -26.97
C LEU A 232 25.66 9.38 -27.24
N ARG A 233 25.27 9.06 -28.47
CA ARG A 233 23.86 8.76 -28.77
C ARG A 233 23.54 7.38 -28.21
N ALA A 234 22.57 7.30 -27.30
CA ALA A 234 21.95 6.03 -26.98
C ALA A 234 21.43 5.41 -28.28
N ALA A 235 21.68 4.12 -28.51
CA ALA A 235 21.21 3.40 -29.70
C ALA A 235 19.67 3.50 -29.85
N ALA A 236 18.95 3.76 -28.75
CA ALA A 236 17.52 4.04 -28.71
C ALA A 236 17.22 5.55 -28.69
N THR A 237 17.64 6.29 -29.72
CA THR A 237 17.07 7.62 -30.01
C THR A 237 15.85 7.55 -30.93
N GLY A 238 15.49 6.34 -31.39
CA GLY A 238 14.19 6.09 -32.01
C GLY A 238 13.08 6.31 -31.00
N ILE A 239 11.97 6.88 -31.46
CA ILE A 239 10.70 6.95 -30.75
C ILE A 239 10.43 5.54 -30.21
N ILE A 240 10.65 5.32 -28.91
CA ILE A 240 10.33 4.05 -28.27
C ILE A 240 8.81 4.00 -28.25
N ASN A 241 8.25 3.37 -29.28
CA ASN A 241 6.82 3.07 -29.32
C ASN A 241 6.54 2.18 -28.13
N LYS A 242 6.01 2.78 -27.05
CA LYS A 242 5.60 2.06 -25.86
C LYS A 242 4.62 0.99 -26.33
N GLN A 243 4.95 -0.27 -26.11
CA GLN A 243 4.08 -1.39 -26.46
C GLN A 243 3.22 -1.75 -25.24
N HIS A 244 1.96 -2.08 -25.48
CA HIS A 244 1.09 -2.73 -24.52
C HIS A 244 0.95 -4.20 -24.90
N TYR A 245 0.85 -5.03 -23.87
CA TYR A 245 0.66 -6.46 -23.99
C TYR A 245 -0.72 -6.82 -23.47
N TYR A 246 -1.47 -7.55 -24.28
CA TYR A 246 -2.78 -8.08 -23.92
C TYR A 246 -2.76 -9.60 -23.99
N HIS A 247 -3.49 -10.23 -23.09
CA HIS A 247 -3.75 -11.66 -23.05
C HIS A 247 -5.18 -11.88 -23.49
N ALA A 248 -5.37 -12.43 -24.68
CA ALA A 248 -6.68 -12.75 -25.22
C ALA A 248 -6.93 -14.25 -25.04
N THR A 249 -8.04 -14.60 -24.40
CA THR A 249 -8.38 -16.00 -24.06
C THR A 249 -9.75 -16.38 -24.60
N ASN A 250 -10.08 -17.68 -24.51
CA ASN A 250 -11.36 -18.25 -24.93
C ASN A 250 -11.56 -18.29 -26.45
N PHE A 251 -10.48 -18.47 -27.20
CA PHE A 251 -10.55 -18.80 -28.63
C PHE A 251 -10.75 -20.30 -28.82
N ALA A 252 -11.29 -20.66 -29.99
CA ALA A 252 -11.35 -22.04 -30.45
C ALA A 252 -9.94 -22.63 -30.62
N LEU A 253 -9.84 -23.97 -30.58
CA LEU A 253 -8.56 -24.68 -30.59
C LEU A 253 -7.83 -24.60 -31.94
N ASP A 254 -8.61 -24.57 -33.01
CA ASP A 254 -8.21 -24.43 -34.40
C ASP A 254 -7.76 -23.02 -34.76
N ALA A 255 -8.10 -22.01 -33.95
CA ALA A 255 -7.68 -20.63 -34.19
C ALA A 255 -6.14 -20.53 -34.34
N THR A 256 -5.72 -19.94 -35.45
CA THR A 256 -4.31 -19.73 -35.79
C THR A 256 -3.86 -18.30 -35.47
N GLU A 257 -2.55 -18.11 -35.29
CA GLU A 257 -1.97 -16.78 -35.06
C GLU A 257 -2.19 -15.85 -36.26
N GLU A 258 -2.08 -16.40 -37.47
CA GLU A 258 -2.14 -15.70 -38.74
C GLU A 258 -3.54 -15.11 -39.00
N GLU A 259 -4.60 -15.89 -38.72
CA GLU A 259 -5.99 -15.42 -38.83
C GLU A 259 -6.26 -14.26 -37.88
N LEU A 260 -5.84 -14.40 -36.62
CA LEU A 260 -6.04 -13.36 -35.61
C LEU A 260 -5.22 -12.11 -35.93
N GLN A 261 -3.98 -12.25 -36.36
CA GLN A 261 -3.13 -11.14 -36.77
C GLN A 261 -3.71 -10.42 -37.99
N THR A 262 -4.17 -11.16 -39.00
CA THR A 262 -4.79 -10.59 -40.21
C THR A 262 -6.07 -9.82 -39.88
N HIS A 263 -6.88 -10.33 -38.94
CA HIS A 263 -8.09 -9.64 -38.48
C HIS A 263 -7.76 -8.34 -37.73
N LEU A 264 -6.81 -8.40 -36.78
CA LEU A 264 -6.44 -7.24 -35.96
C LEU A 264 -5.64 -6.18 -36.72
N ALA A 265 -4.89 -6.57 -37.76
CA ALA A 265 -4.12 -5.65 -38.61
C ALA A 265 -4.99 -4.58 -39.30
N LYS A 266 -6.30 -4.84 -39.48
CA LYS A 266 -7.27 -3.86 -39.99
C LYS A 266 -7.46 -2.66 -39.04
N TYR A 267 -7.24 -2.85 -37.75
CA TYR A 267 -7.45 -1.85 -36.70
C TYR A 267 -6.14 -1.31 -36.12
N ALA A 268 -5.09 -2.14 -36.11
CA ALA A 268 -3.76 -1.84 -35.59
C ALA A 268 -2.70 -2.47 -36.50
N PRO A 269 -2.17 -1.74 -37.50
CA PRO A 269 -1.21 -2.29 -38.47
C PRO A 269 0.06 -2.84 -37.83
N SER A 270 0.43 -2.34 -36.65
CA SER A 270 1.63 -2.73 -35.92
C SER A 270 1.40 -3.90 -34.95
N VAL A 271 0.27 -4.60 -35.03
CA VAL A 271 -0.07 -5.69 -34.12
C VAL A 271 0.80 -6.92 -34.35
N GLN A 272 1.30 -7.49 -33.25
CA GLN A 272 1.97 -8.79 -33.24
C GLN A 272 1.19 -9.75 -32.34
N VAL A 273 0.97 -10.97 -32.82
CA VAL A 273 0.21 -12.01 -32.13
C VAL A 273 1.13 -13.21 -31.92
N GLU A 274 1.11 -13.79 -30.73
CA GLU A 274 1.90 -14.96 -30.34
C GLU A 274 0.96 -15.93 -29.60
N LYS A 275 0.80 -17.18 -30.07
CA LYS A 275 -0.02 -18.20 -29.41
C LYS A 275 0.69 -18.66 -28.14
N LEU A 276 -0.03 -18.64 -27.04
CA LEU A 276 0.49 -19.08 -25.76
C LEU A 276 0.11 -20.54 -25.53
N ASN A 277 1.03 -21.30 -24.95
CA ASN A 277 0.75 -22.64 -24.47
C ASN A 277 -0.19 -22.58 -23.26
N CYS A 278 -1.49 -22.78 -23.51
CA CYS A 278 -2.50 -22.89 -22.46
C CYS A 278 -2.37 -24.21 -21.71
N GLN A 279 -2.61 -24.17 -20.39
CA GLN A 279 -2.83 -25.38 -19.60
C GLN A 279 -4.19 -26.03 -19.89
N ASN A 280 -5.17 -25.26 -20.37
CA ASN A 280 -6.49 -25.77 -20.68
C ASN A 280 -6.53 -26.31 -22.13
N PRO A 281 -6.77 -27.61 -22.35
CA PRO A 281 -6.79 -28.21 -23.67
C PRO A 281 -8.04 -27.88 -24.49
N GLN A 282 -9.03 -27.18 -23.92
CA GLN A 282 -10.29 -26.82 -24.60
C GLN A 282 -10.27 -25.42 -25.22
N LYS A 283 -9.25 -24.60 -24.93
CA LYS A 283 -9.22 -23.19 -25.34
C LYS A 283 -7.81 -22.79 -25.78
N SER A 284 -7.75 -21.94 -26.79
CA SER A 284 -6.52 -21.25 -27.17
C SER A 284 -6.42 -19.89 -26.48
N SER A 285 -5.20 -19.43 -26.23
CA SER A 285 -4.93 -18.05 -25.81
C SER A 285 -3.77 -17.47 -26.60
N PHE A 286 -3.80 -16.15 -26.72
CA PHE A 286 -2.84 -15.39 -27.51
C PHE A 286 -2.34 -14.21 -26.70
N LYS A 287 -1.06 -13.91 -26.86
CA LYS A 287 -0.43 -12.67 -26.42
C LYS A 287 -0.43 -11.72 -27.60
N ILE A 288 -0.98 -10.54 -27.37
CA ILE A 288 -1.15 -9.50 -28.40
C ILE A 288 -0.33 -8.30 -27.98
N THR A 289 0.60 -7.91 -28.85
CA THR A 289 1.48 -6.76 -28.65
C THR A 289 1.06 -5.64 -29.59
N VAL A 290 0.76 -4.47 -29.03
CA VAL A 290 0.19 -3.32 -29.77
C VAL A 290 0.93 -2.04 -29.37
N ALA A 291 1.11 -1.11 -30.30
CA ALA A 291 1.63 0.21 -30.00
C ALA A 291 0.66 1.03 -29.13
N LYS A 292 1.16 1.83 -28.17
CA LYS A 292 0.33 2.62 -27.23
C LYS A 292 -0.72 3.50 -27.93
N ALA A 293 -0.40 4.03 -29.11
CA ALA A 293 -1.31 4.86 -29.90
C ALA A 293 -2.53 4.08 -30.44
N GLU A 294 -2.38 2.78 -30.68
CA GLU A 294 -3.40 1.92 -31.31
C GLU A 294 -4.21 1.11 -30.28
N CYS A 295 -3.85 1.19 -29.00
CA CYS A 295 -4.48 0.41 -27.92
C CYS A 295 -5.99 0.64 -27.81
N HIS A 296 -6.47 1.85 -28.06
CA HIS A 296 -7.89 2.16 -27.94
C HIS A 296 -8.72 1.41 -28.99
N SER A 297 -8.20 1.27 -30.22
CA SER A 297 -8.86 0.53 -31.29
C SER A 297 -9.03 -0.94 -30.94
N ILE A 298 -8.01 -1.56 -30.35
CA ILE A 298 -8.00 -2.98 -29.97
C ILE A 298 -8.91 -3.28 -28.77
N MET A 299 -9.18 -2.29 -27.92
CA MET A 299 -10.04 -2.47 -26.73
C MET A 299 -11.54 -2.34 -27.02
N ARG A 300 -11.96 -2.04 -28.25
CA ARG A 300 -13.38 -1.92 -28.58
C ARG A 300 -14.05 -3.31 -28.57
N ASN A 301 -15.27 -3.40 -28.08
CA ASN A 301 -15.98 -4.67 -27.96
C ASN A 301 -16.45 -5.24 -29.31
N ASP A 302 -16.60 -4.39 -30.33
CA ASP A 302 -17.15 -4.74 -31.64
C ASP A 302 -16.18 -5.50 -32.55
N ILE A 303 -14.89 -5.45 -32.26
CA ILE A 303 -13.87 -6.15 -33.07
C ILE A 303 -13.65 -7.61 -32.64
N TRP A 304 -14.15 -8.00 -31.47
CA TRP A 304 -13.88 -9.32 -30.88
C TRP A 304 -15.06 -10.27 -31.09
N PRO A 305 -14.79 -11.55 -31.41
CA PRO A 305 -15.81 -12.58 -31.39
C PRO A 305 -16.48 -12.71 -30.02
N TYR A 306 -17.74 -13.13 -30.01
CA TYR A 306 -18.50 -13.31 -28.77
C TYR A 306 -17.80 -14.29 -27.82
N GLY A 307 -17.64 -13.88 -26.56
CA GLY A 307 -17.04 -14.68 -25.50
C GLY A 307 -15.51 -14.60 -25.40
N VAL A 308 -14.81 -13.92 -26.31
CA VAL A 308 -13.38 -13.66 -26.16
C VAL A 308 -13.14 -12.71 -24.98
N ILE A 309 -12.16 -13.03 -24.13
CA ILE A 309 -11.82 -12.21 -22.97
C ILE A 309 -10.42 -11.64 -23.13
N LEU A 310 -10.32 -10.31 -23.04
CA LEU A 310 -9.06 -9.58 -23.15
C LEU A 310 -8.61 -9.08 -21.77
N TYR A 311 -7.43 -9.50 -21.33
CA TYR A 311 -6.78 -9.00 -20.13
C TYR A 311 -5.56 -8.16 -20.51
N ARG A 312 -5.29 -7.07 -19.80
CA ARG A 312 -4.03 -6.34 -19.95
C ARG A 312 -2.95 -7.03 -19.12
N PHE A 313 -1.86 -7.47 -19.74
CA PHE A 313 -0.72 -8.03 -19.01
C PHE A 313 -0.16 -6.93 -18.11
N PHE A 314 -0.17 -7.18 -16.80
CA PHE A 314 0.33 -6.34 -15.71
C PHE A 314 0.27 -4.83 -16.01
N PRO A 315 -0.76 -4.09 -15.57
CA PRO A 315 -0.63 -2.65 -15.52
C PRO A 315 0.57 -2.35 -14.63
N LYS A 316 1.73 -2.06 -15.23
CA LYS A 316 2.78 -1.34 -14.51
C LYS A 316 2.05 -0.12 -13.98
N LYS A 317 1.98 0.01 -12.66
CA LYS A 317 1.42 1.17 -11.99
C LYS A 317 2.13 2.36 -12.63
N GLU A 318 1.48 3.02 -13.59
CA GLU A 318 2.02 4.25 -14.16
C GLU A 318 2.03 5.17 -12.95
N ILE A 319 3.24 5.42 -12.42
CA ILE A 319 3.43 6.46 -11.41
C ILE A 319 3.09 7.72 -12.19
N SER A 320 1.85 8.16 -12.05
CA SER A 320 1.39 9.42 -12.60
C SER A 320 2.20 10.49 -11.89
N ASP A 321 3.32 10.89 -12.49
CA ASP A 321 3.96 12.18 -12.22
C ASP A 321 3.02 13.27 -12.77
N GLN A 322 1.83 13.38 -12.20
CA GLN A 322 1.03 14.60 -12.28
C GLN A 322 1.58 15.52 -11.19
N ARG A 323 2.66 16.23 -11.52
CA ARG A 323 2.98 17.51 -10.89
C ARG A 323 2.59 18.58 -11.90
N ASP A 324 1.36 19.04 -11.79
CA ASP A 324 0.97 20.39 -12.19
C ASP A 324 0.90 21.25 -10.92
#